data_AF-A0A6I3N929-F1
#
_entry.id   AF-A0A6I3N929-F1
#
_cell.length_a   1.000
_cell.length_b   1.000
_cell.length_c   1.000
_cell.angle_alpha   90.00
_cell.angle_beta   90.00
_cell.angle_gamma   90.00
#
_symmetry.space_group_name_H-M   'P 1'
#
loop_
_entity.id
_entity.type
_entity.pdbx_description
1 polymer ?
#
loop_
_entity_poly.entity_id
_entity_poly.type
_entity_poly.pdbx_seq_one_letter_code
_entity_poly.pdbx_strand_id
1 'polypeptide(L)'
;MNNRFFSGLQDVHIQKTILLLVVSLVLIGSSLLIGVGDNFPMIAMLFTGLIIFFFALLRHWQKAAYFVIMAVIFTVILILVWIFKASLGEDIAMPAGLVSISGILAGIIGAYVFVSKE
;
A
#
# COMPACT_ATOMS: atom_id res chain seq x y z
N MET A 1 16.84 15.27 29.58
CA MET A 1 16.83 14.77 28.19
C MET A 1 15.62 15.36 27.48
N ASN A 2 15.85 16.23 26.51
CA ASN A 2 14.80 16.98 25.84
C ASN A 2 14.17 16.06 24.78
N ASN A 3 12.96 15.55 25.02
CA ASN A 3 12.26 14.56 24.20
C ASN A 3 11.73 15.13 22.87
N ARG A 4 12.58 15.82 22.09
CA ARG A 4 12.21 16.38 20.78
C ARG A 4 11.78 15.32 19.76
N PHE A 5 12.15 14.06 19.98
CA PHE A 5 11.68 12.93 19.17
C PHE A 5 10.18 12.64 19.37
N PHE A 6 9.68 12.80 20.60
CA PHE A 6 8.26 12.59 20.92
C PHE A 6 7.37 13.80 20.59
N SER A 7 7.93 15.02 20.52
CA SER A 7 7.16 16.20 20.11
C SER A 7 6.76 16.15 18.63
N GLY A 8 7.56 15.54 17.75
CA GLY A 8 7.16 15.27 16.37
C GLY A 8 6.08 14.20 16.25
N LEU A 9 6.04 13.23 17.17
CA LEU A 9 4.99 12.19 17.25
C LEU A 9 3.65 12.72 17.79
N GLN A 10 3.59 13.94 18.32
CA GLN A 10 2.33 14.58 18.71
C GLN A 10 1.57 15.17 17.52
N ASP A 11 2.18 15.21 16.34
CA ASP A 11 1.50 15.65 15.14
C ASP A 11 0.42 14.63 14.76
N VAL A 12 -0.85 15.07 14.75
CA VAL A 12 -2.02 14.20 14.52
C VAL A 12 -1.90 13.42 13.20
N HIS A 13 -1.18 13.99 12.24
CA HIS A 13 -0.91 13.36 10.95
C HIS A 13 0.05 12.18 11.05
N ILE A 14 1.08 12.29 11.89
CA ILE A 14 2.07 11.23 12.12
C ILE A 14 1.43 10.07 12.88
N GLN A 15 0.65 10.35 13.92
CA GLN A 15 -0.07 9.31 14.68
C GLN A 15 -1.01 8.48 13.81
N LYS A 16 -1.83 9.16 12.98
CA LYS A 16 -2.74 8.47 12.05
C LYS A 16 -1.96 7.65 11.01
N THR A 17 -0.78 8.10 10.59
CA THR A 17 0.06 7.37 9.64
C THR A 17 0.64 6.11 10.27
N ILE A 18 1.15 6.20 11.50
CA ILE A 18 1.63 5.05 12.27
C ILE A 18 0.51 4.05 12.51
N LEU A 19 -0.68 4.51 12.91
CA LEU A 19 -1.83 3.64 13.10
C LEU A 19 -2.18 2.86 11.83
N LEU A 20 -2.24 3.53 10.68
CA LEU A 20 -2.53 2.87 9.41
C LEU A 20 -1.44 1.86 9.03
N LEU A 21 -0.16 2.18 9.28
CA LEU A 21 0.94 1.23 9.07
C LEU A 21 0.77 -0.01 9.95
N VAL A 22 0.51 0.15 11.24
CA VAL A 22 0.31 -0.97 12.17
C VAL A 22 -0.88 -1.82 11.73
N VAL A 23 -2.02 -1.21 11.42
CA VAL A 23 -3.21 -1.94 10.94
C VAL A 23 -2.89 -2.70 9.66
N SER A 24 -2.22 -2.07 8.70
CA SER A 24 -1.86 -2.72 7.44
C SER A 24 -0.93 -3.92 7.63
N LEU A 25 0.07 -3.81 8.53
CA LEU A 25 1.00 -4.89 8.84
C LEU A 25 0.31 -6.05 9.54
N VAL A 26 -0.65 -5.77 10.45
CA VAL A 26 -1.46 -6.81 11.08
C VAL A 26 -2.30 -7.53 10.03
N LEU A 27 -2.97 -6.80 9.12
CA LEU A 27 -3.77 -7.40 8.06
C LEU A 27 -2.93 -8.30 7.14
N ILE A 28 -1.80 -7.78 6.66
CA ILE A 28 -0.87 -8.52 5.80
C ILE A 28 -0.32 -9.74 6.55
N GLY A 29 0.19 -9.55 7.77
CA GLY A 29 0.77 -10.62 8.58
C GLY A 29 -0.22 -11.74 8.87
N SER A 30 -1.44 -11.41 9.33
CA SER A 30 -2.48 -12.41 9.58
C SER A 30 -2.89 -13.16 8.32
N SER A 31 -3.02 -12.48 7.18
CA SER A 31 -3.40 -13.12 5.91
C SER A 31 -2.34 -14.13 5.44
N LEU A 32 -1.05 -13.79 5.59
CA LEU A 32 0.06 -14.66 5.22
C LEU A 32 0.22 -15.84 6.18
N LEU A 33 -0.04 -15.64 7.48
CA LEU A 33 0.05 -16.70 8.49
C LEU A 33 -1.05 -17.75 8.34
N ILE A 34 -2.28 -17.31 8.05
CA ILE A 34 -3.42 -18.22 7.84
C ILE A 34 -3.33 -18.91 6.47
N GLY A 35 -2.73 -18.22 5.49
CA GLY A 35 -2.55 -18.71 4.14
C GLY A 35 -3.62 -18.18 3.19
N VAL A 36 -3.17 -17.85 1.98
CA VAL A 36 -3.99 -17.26 0.91
C VAL A 36 -4.41 -18.26 -0.17
N GLY A 37 -4.02 -19.54 -0.04
CA GLY A 37 -4.43 -20.60 -0.97
C GLY A 37 -5.93 -20.89 -0.86
N ASP A 38 -6.69 -20.56 -1.91
CA ASP A 38 -8.15 -20.71 -2.04
C ASP A 38 -9.00 -20.09 -0.91
N ASN A 39 -8.40 -19.23 -0.09
CA ASN A 39 -9.06 -18.57 1.02
C ASN A 39 -9.37 -17.11 0.65
N PHE A 40 -10.49 -16.93 -0.04
CA PHE A 40 -10.94 -15.60 -0.51
C PHE A 40 -10.93 -14.52 0.59
N PRO A 41 -11.42 -14.77 1.83
CA PRO A 41 -11.27 -13.83 2.93
C PRO A 41 -9.82 -13.40 3.20
N MET A 42 -8.87 -14.32 3.20
CA MET A 42 -7.45 -13.99 3.43
C MET A 42 -6.85 -13.22 2.25
N ILE A 43 -7.25 -13.54 1.02
CA ILE A 43 -6.83 -12.77 -0.18
C ILE A 43 -7.36 -11.34 -0.08
N ALA A 44 -8.64 -11.14 0.27
CA ALA A 44 -9.23 -9.83 0.45
C ALA A 44 -8.56 -9.05 1.60
N MET A 45 -8.20 -9.73 2.69
CA MET A 45 -7.48 -9.15 3.83
C MET A 45 -6.06 -8.70 3.44
N LEU A 46 -5.33 -9.53 2.70
CA LEU A 46 -4.01 -9.20 2.15
C LEU A 46 -4.10 -7.99 1.22
N PHE A 47 -5.05 -8.03 0.28
CA PHE A 47 -5.27 -6.97 -0.71
C PHE A 47 -5.61 -5.62 -0.05
N THR A 48 -6.53 -5.65 0.92
CA THR A 48 -6.90 -4.46 1.70
C THR A 48 -5.71 -3.96 2.53
N GLY A 49 -4.96 -4.86 3.15
CA GLY A 49 -3.75 -4.53 3.90
C GLY A 49 -2.72 -3.81 3.03
N LEU A 50 -2.45 -4.32 1.82
CA LEU A 50 -1.52 -3.69 0.87
C LEU A 50 -1.99 -2.30 0.43
N ILE A 51 -3.28 -2.12 0.14
CA ILE A 51 -3.82 -0.79 -0.21
C ILE A 51 -3.59 0.20 0.94
N ILE A 52 -3.92 -0.19 2.17
CA ILE A 52 -3.73 0.67 3.35
C ILE A 52 -2.24 0.95 3.57
N PHE A 53 -1.38 -0.04 3.39
CA PHE A 53 0.07 0.09 3.55
C PHE A 53 0.65 1.15 2.59
N PHE A 54 0.39 1.00 1.29
CA PHE A 54 0.87 1.95 0.28
C PHE A 54 0.29 3.34 0.48
N PHE A 55 -0.99 3.43 0.85
CA PHE A 55 -1.59 4.71 1.18
C PHE A 55 -0.89 5.36 2.38
N ALA A 56 -0.64 4.61 3.46
CA ALA A 56 -0.01 5.09 4.67
C ALA A 56 1.42 5.61 4.43
N LEU A 57 2.21 4.93 3.58
CA LEU A 57 3.59 5.33 3.26
C LEU A 57 3.69 6.77 2.73
N LEU A 58 2.75 7.17 1.88
CA LEU A 58 2.75 8.49 1.25
C LEU A 58 1.89 9.52 1.99
N ARG A 59 1.01 9.06 2.88
CA ARG A 59 0.05 9.90 3.61
C ARG A 59 0.69 11.01 4.42
N HIS A 60 1.86 10.78 5.01
CA HIS A 60 2.55 11.79 5.82
C HIS A 60 2.81 13.08 5.02
N TRP A 61 3.09 12.94 3.73
CA TRP A 61 3.44 14.06 2.86
C TRP A 61 2.23 14.88 2.38
N GLN A 62 1.03 14.31 2.42
CA GLN A 62 -0.25 14.97 2.05
C GLN A 62 -0.30 15.64 0.67
N LYS A 63 0.54 15.23 -0.27
CA LYS A 63 0.59 15.78 -1.63
C LYS A 63 -0.03 14.80 -2.63
N ALA A 64 -1.00 15.27 -3.41
CA ALA A 64 -1.67 14.42 -4.40
C ALA A 64 -0.69 13.89 -5.45
N ALA A 65 0.29 14.72 -5.84
CA ALA A 65 1.31 14.38 -6.82
C ALA A 65 2.07 13.08 -6.50
N TYR A 66 2.39 12.81 -5.23
CA TYR A 66 3.12 11.60 -4.85
C TYR A 66 2.29 10.33 -5.03
N PHE A 67 0.99 10.41 -4.79
CA PHE A 67 0.07 9.30 -5.02
C PHE A 67 -0.14 9.03 -6.51
N VAL A 68 -0.21 10.08 -7.34
CA VAL A 68 -0.25 9.94 -8.80
C VAL A 68 1.02 9.26 -9.31
N ILE A 69 2.20 9.71 -8.87
CA ILE A 69 3.49 9.10 -9.25
C ILE A 69 3.51 7.61 -8.88
N MET A 70 3.05 7.26 -7.68
CA MET A 70 2.97 5.86 -7.25
C MET A 70 2.04 5.05 -8.15
N ALA A 71 0.86 5.56 -8.50
CA ALA A 71 -0.07 4.88 -9.40
C ALA A 71 0.57 4.63 -10.78
N VAL A 72 1.30 5.60 -11.33
CA VAL A 72 2.03 5.45 -12.60
C VAL A 72 3.11 4.38 -12.50
N ILE A 73 3.95 4.43 -11.46
CA ILE A 73 5.02 3.44 -11.25
C ILE A 73 4.44 2.03 -11.18
N PHE A 74 3.41 1.80 -10.37
CA PHE A 74 2.80 0.47 -10.26
C PHE A 74 2.06 0.04 -11.51
N THR A 75 1.54 0.97 -12.31
CA THR A 75 0.99 0.66 -13.64
C THR A 75 2.07 0.15 -14.58
N VAL A 76 3.24 0.81 -14.61
CA VAL A 76 4.38 0.35 -15.39
C VAL A 76 4.85 -1.03 -14.93
N ILE A 77 4.95 -1.25 -13.62
CA ILE A 77 5.30 -2.56 -13.05
C ILE A 77 4.27 -3.63 -13.47
N LEU A 78 2.96 -3.33 -13.39
CA LEU A 78 1.91 -4.26 -13.80
C LEU A 78 2.03 -4.64 -15.28
N ILE A 79 2.31 -3.66 -16.15
CA ILE A 79 2.53 -3.90 -17.58
C ILE A 79 3.74 -4.82 -17.78
N LEU A 80 4.85 -4.58 -17.08
CA LEU A 80 6.03 -5.44 -17.16
C LEU A 80 5.74 -6.86 -16.65
N VAL A 81 5.04 -7.00 -15.52
CA VAL A 81 4.63 -8.31 -14.99
C VAL A 81 3.78 -9.07 -16.02
N TRP A 82 2.89 -8.38 -16.72
CA TRP A 82 2.06 -8.98 -17.76
C TRP A 82 2.89 -9.43 -18.98
N ILE A 83 3.78 -8.57 -19.48
CA ILE A 83 4.66 -8.87 -20.63
C ILE A 83 5.57 -10.06 -20.33
N PHE A 84 6.14 -10.10 -19.12
CA PHE A 84 7.10 -11.11 -18.71
C PHE A 84 6.47 -12.28 -17.94
N LYS A 85 5.13 -12.38 -17.89
CA LYS A 85 4.41 -13.39 -17.09
C LYS A 85 4.94 -14.81 -17.33
N ALA A 86 5.13 -15.19 -18.59
CA ALA A 86 5.62 -16.52 -18.98
C ALA A 86 7.03 -16.81 -18.46
N SER A 87 7.89 -15.79 -18.36
CA SER A 87 9.26 -15.92 -17.86
C SER A 87 9.34 -15.88 -16.33
N LEU A 88 8.39 -15.21 -15.66
CA LEU A 88 8.37 -15.05 -14.20
C LEU A 88 7.80 -16.28 -13.49
N GLY A 89 6.95 -17.07 -14.17
CA GLY A 89 6.19 -18.14 -13.53
C GLY A 89 5.02 -17.59 -12.70
N GLU A 90 4.00 -18.42 -12.47
CA GLU A 90 2.77 -17.99 -11.78
C GLU A 90 3.01 -17.60 -10.32
N ASP A 91 3.94 -18.30 -9.65
CA ASP A 91 4.31 -18.07 -8.24
C ASP A 91 4.85 -16.67 -7.98
N ILE A 92 5.40 -16.01 -9.00
CA ILE A 92 5.92 -14.64 -8.90
C ILE A 92 4.96 -13.65 -9.56
N ALA A 93 4.44 -13.99 -10.75
CA ALA A 93 3.60 -13.08 -11.51
C ALA A 93 2.28 -12.77 -10.79
N MET A 94 1.68 -13.74 -10.10
CA MET A 94 0.41 -13.54 -9.41
C MET A 94 0.57 -12.63 -8.17
N PRO A 95 1.52 -12.85 -7.24
CA PRO A 95 1.77 -11.91 -6.15
C PRO A 95 2.21 -10.52 -6.64
N ALA A 96 3.09 -10.45 -7.65
CA ALA A 96 3.53 -9.17 -8.21
C ALA A 96 2.38 -8.38 -8.84
N GLY A 97 1.46 -9.07 -9.53
CA GLY A 97 0.23 -8.47 -10.06
C GLY A 97 -0.67 -7.93 -8.94
N LEU A 98 -0.89 -8.72 -7.89
CA LEU A 98 -1.71 -8.32 -6.74
C LEU A 98 -1.13 -7.08 -6.04
N VAL A 99 0.18 -7.08 -5.75
CA VAL A 99 0.89 -5.93 -5.17
C VAL A 99 0.76 -4.70 -6.06
N SER A 100 0.91 -4.87 -7.37
CA SER A 100 0.82 -3.77 -8.33
C SER A 100 -0.58 -3.15 -8.38
N ILE A 101 -1.62 -3.98 -8.43
CA ILE A 101 -3.01 -3.51 -8.39
C ILE A 101 -3.30 -2.78 -7.08
N SER A 102 -2.84 -3.30 -5.94
CA SER A 102 -2.98 -2.61 -4.64
C SER A 102 -2.29 -1.24 -4.64
N GLY A 103 -1.09 -1.15 -5.20
CA GLY A 103 -0.35 0.11 -5.32
C GLY A 103 -1.06 1.14 -6.22
N ILE A 104 -1.62 0.70 -7.35
CA ILE A 104 -2.42 1.56 -8.25
C ILE A 104 -3.64 2.10 -7.52
N LEU A 105 -4.42 1.24 -6.87
CA LEU A 105 -5.62 1.65 -6.13
C LEU A 105 -5.28 2.60 -4.98
N ALA A 106 -4.25 2.31 -4.20
CA ALA A 106 -3.77 3.20 -3.15
C ALA A 106 -3.38 4.58 -3.70
N GLY A 107 -2.74 4.61 -4.87
CA GLY A 107 -2.38 5.84 -5.57
C GLY A 107 -3.61 6.63 -6.05
N ILE A 108 -4.59 5.98 -6.65
CA ILE A 108 -5.84 6.63 -7.09
C ILE A 108 -6.60 7.19 -5.88
N ILE A 109 -6.79 6.38 -4.83
CA ILE A 109 -7.47 6.78 -3.60
C ILE A 109 -6.76 7.97 -2.96
N GLY A 110 -5.43 7.90 -2.83
CA GLY A 110 -4.66 8.98 -2.22
C GLY A 110 -4.65 10.25 -3.04
N ALA A 111 -4.52 10.16 -4.36
CA ALA A 111 -4.65 11.31 -5.24
C ALA A 111 -6.00 12.00 -5.04
N TYR A 112 -7.10 11.24 -5.04
CA TYR A 112 -8.44 11.78 -4.81
C TYR A 112 -8.60 12.43 -3.41
N VAL A 113 -8.07 11.80 -2.35
CA VAL A 113 -8.17 12.30 -0.98
C VAL A 113 -7.41 13.63 -0.78
N PHE A 114 -6.30 13.82 -1.49
CA PHE A 114 -5.43 14.98 -1.31
C PHE A 114 -5.55 16.05 -2.40
N VAL A 115 -6.10 15.74 -3.58
CA VAL A 115 -6.37 16.75 -4.63
C VAL A 115 -7.42 17.76 -4.18
N SER A 116 -8.29 17.39 -3.23
CA SER A 116 -9.29 18.28 -2.64
C SER A 116 -8.73 19.18 -1.52
N LYS A 117 -7.44 19.06 -1.20
CA LYS A 117 -6.77 19.81 -0.12
C LYS A 117 -5.66 20.73 -0.60
N GLU A 118 -5.32 20.66 -1.88
CA GLU A 118 -4.41 21.60 -2.58
C GLU A 118 -5.23 22.76 -3.15
#